data_AF-A0A950Y0Y6-F1
#
_entry.id   AF-A0A950Y0Y6-F1
#
_cell.length_a   1.000
_cell.length_b   1.000
_cell.length_c   1.000
_cell.angle_alpha   90.00
_cell.angle_beta   90.00
_cell.angle_gamma   90.00
#
_symmetry.space_group_name_H-M   'P 1'
#
loop_
_entity.id
_entity.type
_entity.pdbx_description
1 polymer ?
#
loop_
_entity_poly.entity_id
_entity_poly.type
_entity_poly.pdbx_seq_one_letter_code
_entity_poly.pdbx_strand_id
1 'polypeptide(L)'
;MKPRTAGSALIALAAIGFNSAIAQTVPEQFVVSGKAAEKIQDFTTINLATAERLAKVCEDAATAEGVQISIMVLDNDGNHVYFDRMDGQGYLNIVTADMKARTALIDRAPSKIRMNQVIEDPTRELQFMQLGLFANSGGLPIVVNKQMIGAVGVGGSAPRVPVWSDEICAHKALTQVIGSSVPPLEKDLPGRRNPNAGNAPVPRFASTATPKSSLPAEWVVGGKGAASVFDANQISLAAAKKVAKVCRDWAASKGGTMSLYIIDDAGEFVHMERMDGQIFNNIRTALLKAQTALKTRQPTSIRTVQLKNDPDGIPRQVTYFNFFTNSGGIPIVVDGQMIGAIGVGGGAGGGDEACAIEGLKATFGDHVTLPVYPAAAPAAR
;
A
#
# COMPACT_ATOMS: atom_id res chain seq x y z
N MET A 1 -53.27 1.94 77.58
CA MET A 1 -52.31 3.01 77.29
C MET A 1 -51.32 2.50 76.23
N LYS A 2 -51.32 3.06 75.01
CA LYS A 2 -50.22 2.98 74.02
C LYS A 2 -49.05 3.90 74.51
N PRO A 3 -47.82 3.95 73.92
CA PRO A 3 -47.12 3.14 72.89
C PRO A 3 -45.58 2.95 73.12
N ARG A 4 -44.85 2.49 72.06
CA ARG A 4 -43.42 2.74 71.63
C ARG A 4 -42.40 1.61 71.84
N THR A 5 -41.99 0.85 70.80
CA THR A 5 -41.03 1.09 69.68
C THR A 5 -39.54 1.14 70.05
N ALA A 6 -38.79 0.09 69.65
CA ALA A 6 -37.40 0.08 69.17
C ALA A 6 -37.16 -1.36 68.62
N GLY A 7 -36.74 -1.65 67.40
CA GLY A 7 -35.79 -0.98 66.52
C GLY A 7 -34.59 -1.91 66.30
N SER A 8 -34.79 -3.02 65.59
CA SER A 8 -33.71 -3.94 65.19
C SER A 8 -33.13 -3.50 63.84
N ALA A 9 -31.87 -3.12 63.81
CA ALA A 9 -31.13 -2.85 62.58
C ALA A 9 -30.46 -4.14 62.09
N LEU A 10 -30.99 -4.73 61.01
CA LEU A 10 -30.25 -5.68 60.18
C LEU A 10 -29.60 -4.91 59.04
N ILE A 11 -28.27 -4.86 59.03
CA ILE A 11 -27.49 -4.37 57.89
C ILE A 11 -27.34 -5.53 56.90
N ALA A 12 -28.04 -5.45 55.77
CA ALA A 12 -27.81 -6.33 54.63
C ALA A 12 -26.65 -5.76 53.78
N LEU A 13 -25.52 -6.47 53.72
CA LEU A 13 -24.48 -6.22 52.72
C LEU A 13 -25.03 -6.65 51.35
N ALA A 14 -25.38 -5.68 50.50
CA ALA A 14 -25.61 -5.92 49.09
C ALA A 14 -24.26 -5.98 48.37
N ALA A 15 -23.93 -7.13 47.81
CA ALA A 15 -22.80 -7.30 46.90
C ALA A 15 -23.09 -6.52 45.60
N ILE A 16 -22.36 -5.45 45.36
CA ILE A 16 -22.43 -4.70 44.11
C ILE A 16 -21.54 -5.42 43.09
N GLY A 17 -22.18 -6.24 42.25
CA GLY A 17 -21.54 -6.76 41.04
C GLY A 17 -21.53 -5.68 39.96
N PHE A 18 -20.39 -5.01 39.78
CA PHE A 18 -20.12 -4.22 38.57
C PHE A 18 -19.47 -5.13 37.53
N ASN A 19 -20.27 -5.60 36.58
CA ASN A 19 -19.76 -6.08 35.30
C ASN A 19 -20.84 -5.92 34.24
N SER A 20 -20.89 -4.74 33.63
CA SER A 20 -21.56 -4.52 32.37
C SER A 20 -20.69 -3.61 31.51
N ALA A 21 -20.33 -4.14 30.35
CA ALA A 21 -19.57 -3.50 29.31
C ALA A 21 -20.21 -2.16 28.88
N ILE A 22 -19.36 -1.30 28.31
CA ILE A 22 -19.54 0.12 27.96
C ILE A 22 -20.64 0.33 26.89
N ALA A 23 -21.90 0.07 27.22
CA ALA A 23 -23.02 0.22 26.27
C ALA A 23 -24.01 1.34 26.61
N GLN A 24 -23.93 2.00 27.77
CA GLN A 24 -25.03 2.89 28.22
C GLN A 24 -24.54 4.18 28.85
N THR A 25 -24.16 5.16 28.02
CA THR A 25 -24.08 6.58 28.39
C THR A 25 -25.19 7.42 27.75
N VAL A 26 -26.11 6.80 27.00
CA VAL A 26 -27.27 7.48 26.40
C VAL A 26 -28.38 7.64 27.45
N PRO A 27 -28.86 8.86 27.75
CA PRO A 27 -29.96 9.05 28.69
C PRO A 27 -31.22 8.31 28.23
N GLU A 28 -31.96 7.69 29.17
CA GLU A 28 -33.10 6.82 28.86
C GLU A 28 -34.16 7.45 27.96
N GLN A 29 -34.37 8.77 28.05
CA GLN A 29 -35.33 9.47 27.18
C GLN A 29 -34.97 9.45 25.69
N PHE A 30 -33.72 9.10 25.35
CA PHE A 30 -33.23 8.93 23.97
C PHE A 30 -33.08 7.46 23.57
N VAL A 31 -33.34 6.52 24.48
CA VAL A 31 -33.28 5.08 24.20
C VAL A 31 -34.60 4.66 23.56
N VAL A 32 -34.58 4.38 22.26
CA VAL A 32 -35.74 3.81 21.57
C VAL A 32 -35.86 2.32 21.92
N SER A 33 -37.04 1.88 22.34
CA SER A 33 -37.30 0.52 22.83
C SER A 33 -38.56 -0.11 22.20
N GLY A 34 -38.76 -1.42 22.43
CA GLY A 34 -39.92 -2.18 21.95
C GLY A 34 -39.96 -2.45 20.43
N LYS A 35 -41.16 -2.69 19.87
CA LYS A 35 -41.37 -3.01 18.43
C LYS A 35 -40.86 -1.94 17.46
N ALA A 36 -40.65 -0.71 17.95
CA ALA A 36 -40.01 0.35 17.17
C ALA A 36 -38.51 0.07 17.04
N ALA A 37 -37.84 -0.30 18.13
CA ALA A 37 -36.43 -0.72 18.13
C ALA A 37 -36.18 -1.96 17.27
N GLU A 38 -37.12 -2.92 17.21
CA GLU A 38 -37.05 -4.08 16.30
C GLU A 38 -37.03 -3.69 14.81
N LYS A 39 -37.47 -2.47 14.46
CA LYS A 39 -37.40 -1.91 13.11
C LYS A 39 -36.19 -1.00 12.90
N ILE A 40 -35.49 -0.63 13.96
CA ILE A 40 -34.26 0.16 13.87
C ILE A 40 -33.16 -0.79 13.42
N GLN A 41 -32.59 -0.52 12.25
CA GLN A 41 -31.38 -1.19 11.82
C GLN A 41 -30.14 -0.55 12.45
N ASP A 42 -30.11 -0.52 13.78
CA ASP A 42 -28.95 -0.07 14.53
C ASP A 42 -28.11 -1.31 14.82
N PHE A 43 -26.98 -1.46 14.13
CA PHE A 43 -26.11 -2.56 14.43
C PHE A 43 -24.63 -2.22 14.33
N THR A 44 -23.98 -2.65 15.41
CA THR A 44 -22.68 -3.30 15.55
C THR A 44 -21.78 -3.29 14.32
N THR A 45 -20.77 -2.42 14.42
CA THR A 45 -19.46 -2.53 13.78
C THR A 45 -18.85 -3.94 13.94
N ILE A 46 -18.04 -4.35 12.94
CA ILE A 46 -17.20 -5.54 13.06
C ILE A 46 -16.23 -5.38 14.25
N ASN A 47 -16.14 -6.41 15.10
CA ASN A 47 -15.16 -6.43 16.20
C ASN A 47 -13.77 -6.90 15.73
N LEU A 48 -12.74 -6.48 16.48
CA LEU A 48 -11.34 -6.81 16.19
C LEU A 48 -11.09 -8.32 16.06
N ALA A 49 -11.61 -9.13 17.00
CA ALA A 49 -11.40 -10.57 16.99
C ALA A 49 -11.97 -11.28 15.73
N THR A 50 -13.00 -10.72 15.10
CA THR A 50 -13.52 -11.23 13.83
C THR A 50 -12.69 -10.74 12.65
N ALA A 51 -12.25 -9.48 12.68
CA ALA A 51 -11.36 -8.91 11.67
C ALA A 51 -10.01 -9.66 11.61
N GLU A 52 -9.40 -9.98 12.76
CA GLU A 52 -8.18 -10.79 12.88
C GLU A 52 -8.37 -12.19 12.27
N ARG A 53 -9.50 -12.85 12.57
CA ARG A 53 -9.81 -14.17 11.99
C ARG A 53 -9.96 -14.12 10.47
N LEU A 54 -10.59 -13.08 9.93
CA LEU A 54 -10.70 -12.88 8.48
C LEU A 54 -9.31 -12.77 7.83
N ALA A 55 -8.45 -11.92 8.40
CA ALA A 55 -7.09 -11.74 7.91
C ALA A 55 -6.30 -13.05 7.99
N LYS A 56 -6.36 -13.77 9.12
CA LYS A 56 -5.64 -15.03 9.32
C LYS A 56 -6.02 -16.11 8.31
N VAL A 57 -7.31 -16.27 8.01
CA VAL A 57 -7.75 -17.21 6.96
C VAL A 57 -7.20 -16.81 5.59
N CYS A 58 -7.14 -15.51 5.31
CA CYS A 58 -6.57 -15.00 4.08
C CYS A 58 -5.05 -15.21 3.99
N GLU A 59 -4.33 -14.96 5.08
CA GLU A 59 -2.88 -15.20 5.22
C GLU A 59 -2.55 -16.69 5.00
N ASP A 60 -3.32 -17.60 5.60
CA ASP A 60 -3.15 -19.04 5.42
C ASP A 60 -3.39 -19.46 3.97
N ALA A 61 -4.41 -18.88 3.32
CA ALA A 61 -4.69 -19.13 1.91
C ALA A 61 -3.57 -18.58 1.01
N ALA A 62 -3.05 -17.39 1.30
CA ALA A 62 -1.93 -16.79 0.58
C ALA A 62 -0.65 -17.62 0.72
N THR A 63 -0.36 -18.09 1.93
CA THR A 63 0.79 -18.94 2.23
C THR A 63 0.72 -20.27 1.48
N ALA A 64 -0.46 -20.91 1.45
CA ALA A 64 -0.68 -22.14 0.69
C ALA A 64 -0.47 -21.94 -0.82
N GLU A 65 -0.73 -20.74 -1.33
CA GLU A 65 -0.57 -20.36 -2.73
C GLU A 65 0.80 -19.77 -3.07
N GLY A 66 1.70 -19.68 -2.07
CA GLY A 66 3.05 -19.16 -2.22
C GLY A 66 3.11 -17.67 -2.57
N VAL A 67 2.11 -16.89 -2.15
CA VAL A 67 2.02 -15.45 -2.41
C VAL A 67 1.99 -14.66 -1.10
N GLN A 68 2.28 -13.36 -1.17
CA GLN A 68 2.17 -12.45 -0.04
C GLN A 68 1.13 -11.37 -0.35
N ILE A 69 0.36 -10.96 0.66
CA ILE A 69 -0.72 -9.97 0.53
C ILE A 69 -0.75 -9.00 1.71
N SER A 70 -1.47 -7.90 1.52
CA SER A 70 -1.92 -6.99 2.58
C SER A 70 -3.45 -7.06 2.66
N ILE A 71 -4.00 -7.06 3.88
CA ILE A 71 -5.43 -7.12 4.15
C ILE A 71 -5.83 -5.89 4.96
N MET A 72 -6.90 -5.21 4.53
CA MET A 72 -7.54 -4.11 5.25
C MET A 72 -8.96 -4.51 5.62
N VAL A 73 -9.32 -4.34 6.90
CA VAL A 73 -10.69 -4.51 7.39
C VAL A 73 -11.18 -3.19 7.96
N LEU A 74 -12.28 -2.69 7.41
CA LEU A 74 -12.93 -1.45 7.79
C LEU A 74 -14.24 -1.74 8.50
N ASP A 75 -14.62 -0.88 9.45
CA ASP A 75 -15.98 -0.83 9.95
C ASP A 75 -16.95 -0.15 8.97
N ASN A 76 -18.22 -0.03 9.35
CA ASN A 76 -19.25 0.58 8.53
C ASN A 76 -19.08 2.11 8.33
N ASP A 77 -18.30 2.77 9.19
CA ASP A 77 -17.99 4.20 9.10
C ASP A 77 -16.71 4.46 8.28
N GLY A 78 -15.99 3.39 7.93
CA GLY A 78 -14.75 3.45 7.16
C GLY A 78 -13.49 3.66 8.02
N ASN A 79 -13.59 3.44 9.33
CA ASN A 79 -12.44 3.40 10.24
C ASN A 79 -11.71 2.07 10.10
N HIS A 80 -10.40 2.10 10.30
CA HIS A 80 -9.58 0.89 10.29
C HIS A 80 -9.85 0.07 11.56
N VAL A 81 -10.33 -1.16 11.39
CA VAL A 81 -10.50 -2.11 12.49
C VAL A 81 -9.29 -3.01 12.61
N TYR A 82 -8.79 -3.51 11.48
CA TYR A 82 -7.60 -4.35 11.43
C TYR A 82 -6.86 -4.16 10.11
N PHE A 83 -5.55 -4.18 10.20
CA PHE A 83 -4.66 -4.13 9.04
C PHE A 83 -3.59 -5.20 9.22
N ASP A 84 -3.44 -6.05 8.21
CA ASP A 84 -2.45 -7.11 8.17
C ASP A 84 -1.58 -6.96 6.95
N ARG A 85 -0.27 -7.15 7.12
CA ARG A 85 0.71 -7.04 6.04
C ARG A 85 1.71 -8.17 6.19
N MET A 86 1.64 -9.11 5.25
CA MET A 86 2.66 -10.15 5.14
C MET A 86 4.04 -9.56 4.80
N ASP A 87 5.09 -10.28 5.17
CA ASP A 87 6.47 -9.91 4.88
C ASP A 87 6.70 -9.67 3.37
N GLY A 88 7.64 -8.79 3.06
CA GLY A 88 7.97 -8.43 1.66
C GLY A 88 6.97 -7.52 0.96
N GLN A 89 5.76 -7.32 1.49
CA GLN A 89 4.76 -6.43 0.88
C GLN A 89 5.26 -4.98 0.79
N GLY A 90 4.89 -4.28 -0.28
CA GLY A 90 5.25 -2.87 -0.51
C GLY A 90 4.10 -1.91 -0.27
N TYR A 91 4.39 -0.61 -0.21
CA TYR A 91 3.42 0.47 -0.04
C TYR A 91 2.18 0.33 -0.95
N LEU A 92 2.39 -0.05 -2.20
CA LEU A 92 1.29 -0.21 -3.17
C LEU A 92 0.27 -1.27 -2.77
N ASN A 93 0.71 -2.38 -2.17
CA ASN A 93 -0.19 -3.47 -1.82
C ASN A 93 -1.04 -3.09 -0.61
N ILE A 94 -0.47 -2.32 0.31
CA ILE A 94 -1.15 -1.72 1.47
C ILE A 94 -2.24 -0.76 1.00
N VAL A 95 -1.87 0.21 0.18
CA VAL A 95 -2.80 1.25 -0.27
C VAL A 95 -3.89 0.69 -1.17
N THR A 96 -3.57 -0.27 -2.04
CA THR A 96 -4.59 -0.91 -2.88
C THR A 96 -5.55 -1.77 -2.06
N ALA A 97 -5.09 -2.45 -0.99
CA ALA A 97 -5.99 -3.17 -0.08
C ALA A 97 -7.00 -2.21 0.57
N ASP A 98 -6.54 -1.06 1.06
CA ASP A 98 -7.41 -0.01 1.61
C ASP A 98 -8.40 0.54 0.58
N MET A 99 -7.90 0.95 -0.60
CA MET A 99 -8.75 1.47 -1.68
C MET A 99 -9.82 0.47 -2.11
N LYS A 100 -9.49 -0.83 -2.16
CA LYS A 100 -10.46 -1.90 -2.46
C LYS A 100 -11.52 -2.04 -1.37
N ALA A 101 -11.11 -2.05 -0.09
CA ALA A 101 -12.04 -2.10 1.04
C ALA A 101 -12.99 -0.89 1.04
N ARG A 102 -12.45 0.32 0.85
CA ARG A 102 -13.21 1.57 0.76
C ARG A 102 -14.18 1.58 -0.41
N THR A 103 -13.76 1.08 -1.58
CA THR A 103 -14.64 0.94 -2.74
C THR A 103 -15.83 0.06 -2.39
N ALA A 104 -15.59 -1.10 -1.77
CA ALA A 104 -16.65 -2.00 -1.39
C ALA A 104 -17.61 -1.42 -0.35
N LEU A 105 -17.10 -0.61 0.57
CA LEU A 105 -17.88 0.11 1.57
C LEU A 105 -18.76 1.20 0.93
N ILE A 106 -18.18 2.05 0.08
CA ILE A 106 -18.88 3.17 -0.57
C ILE A 106 -19.95 2.67 -1.54
N ASP A 107 -19.59 1.72 -2.42
CA ASP A 107 -20.51 1.15 -3.40
C ASP A 107 -21.55 0.22 -2.77
N ARG A 108 -21.27 -0.27 -1.56
CA ARG A 108 -21.98 -1.38 -0.93
C ARG A 108 -22.02 -2.64 -1.79
N ALA A 109 -20.95 -2.89 -2.55
CA ALA A 109 -20.85 -3.98 -3.51
C ALA A 109 -19.38 -4.38 -3.76
N PRO A 110 -19.09 -5.58 -4.31
CA PRO A 110 -17.72 -5.98 -4.64
C PRO A 110 -17.01 -4.97 -5.54
N SER A 111 -15.74 -4.67 -5.25
CA SER A 111 -14.93 -3.75 -6.07
C SER A 111 -14.71 -4.27 -7.50
N LYS A 112 -14.88 -5.59 -7.73
CA LYS A 112 -14.87 -6.19 -9.07
C LYS A 112 -15.94 -5.60 -9.99
N ILE A 113 -17.09 -5.14 -9.49
CA ILE A 113 -18.11 -4.51 -10.34
C ILE A 113 -17.53 -3.28 -11.04
N ARG A 114 -16.74 -2.45 -10.34
CA ARG A 114 -16.06 -1.30 -10.95
C ARG A 114 -14.96 -1.73 -11.90
N MET A 115 -14.20 -2.77 -11.56
CA MET A 115 -13.20 -3.35 -12.47
C MET A 115 -13.85 -3.80 -13.78
N ASN A 116 -14.96 -4.54 -13.73
CA ASN A 116 -15.69 -5.01 -14.90
C ASN A 116 -16.23 -3.84 -15.74
N GLN A 117 -16.79 -2.82 -15.10
CA GLN A 117 -17.23 -1.60 -15.80
C GLN A 117 -16.08 -0.85 -16.47
N VAL A 118 -14.90 -0.82 -15.84
CA VAL A 118 -13.69 -0.25 -16.45
C VAL A 118 -13.14 -1.13 -17.56
N ILE A 119 -13.33 -2.45 -17.56
CA ILE A 119 -12.98 -3.36 -18.67
C ILE A 119 -13.91 -3.16 -19.87
N GLU A 120 -15.18 -2.82 -19.63
CA GLU A 120 -16.14 -2.52 -20.69
C GLU A 120 -15.91 -1.12 -21.28
N ASP A 121 -15.75 -0.09 -20.43
CA ASP A 121 -15.51 1.30 -20.85
C ASP A 121 -14.37 1.95 -20.03
N PRO A 122 -13.20 2.24 -20.64
CA PRO A 122 -12.03 2.76 -19.92
C PRO A 122 -12.28 4.17 -19.39
N THR A 123 -13.14 4.94 -20.05
CA THR A 123 -13.34 6.35 -19.75
C THR A 123 -13.96 6.56 -18.37
N ARG A 124 -14.63 5.53 -17.84
CA ARG A 124 -15.23 5.51 -16.51
C ARG A 124 -14.22 5.54 -15.38
N GLU A 125 -12.97 5.12 -15.61
CA GLU A 125 -11.96 5.06 -14.56
C GLU A 125 -11.65 6.45 -13.98
N LEU A 126 -11.62 7.48 -14.83
CA LEU A 126 -11.45 8.88 -14.39
C LEU A 126 -12.61 9.35 -13.50
N GLN A 127 -13.83 8.96 -13.83
CA GLN A 127 -15.01 9.28 -13.01
C GLN A 127 -14.96 8.56 -11.66
N PHE A 128 -14.59 7.28 -11.64
CA PHE A 128 -14.48 6.51 -10.40
C PHE A 128 -13.42 7.10 -9.46
N MET A 129 -12.31 7.59 -9.99
CA MET A 129 -11.30 8.31 -9.20
C MET A 129 -11.85 9.54 -8.50
N GLN A 130 -12.67 10.35 -9.19
CA GLN A 130 -13.30 11.53 -8.59
C GLN A 130 -14.27 11.19 -7.45
N LEU A 131 -14.86 9.99 -7.51
CA LEU A 131 -15.77 9.47 -6.49
C LEU A 131 -15.04 8.69 -5.38
N GLY A 132 -13.70 8.59 -5.43
CA GLY A 132 -12.92 7.81 -4.47
C GLY A 132 -13.08 6.29 -4.61
N LEU A 133 -13.61 5.82 -5.75
CA LEU A 133 -13.77 4.39 -6.05
C LEU A 133 -12.52 3.89 -6.77
N PHE A 134 -12.13 2.64 -6.52
CA PHE A 134 -10.98 1.98 -7.13
C PHE A 134 -11.41 0.75 -7.92
N ALA A 135 -11.29 0.83 -9.25
CA ALA A 135 -11.71 -0.20 -10.18
C ALA A 135 -10.71 -1.36 -10.26
N ASN A 136 -10.56 -2.10 -9.17
CA ASN A 136 -9.73 -3.28 -9.08
C ASN A 136 -10.34 -4.28 -8.09
N SER A 137 -10.38 -5.57 -8.44
CA SER A 137 -11.01 -6.59 -7.60
C SER A 137 -10.22 -6.90 -6.33
N GLY A 138 -10.92 -7.32 -5.28
CA GLY A 138 -10.34 -7.72 -3.99
C GLY A 138 -11.00 -7.05 -2.79
N GLY A 139 -11.93 -6.12 -3.01
CA GLY A 139 -12.77 -5.52 -1.97
C GLY A 139 -14.13 -6.20 -1.92
N LEU A 140 -14.56 -6.66 -0.75
CA LEU A 140 -15.86 -7.29 -0.52
C LEU A 140 -16.56 -6.67 0.70
N PRO A 141 -17.88 -6.45 0.63
CA PRO A 141 -18.66 -6.02 1.78
C PRO A 141 -18.82 -7.16 2.79
N ILE A 142 -18.81 -6.84 4.09
CA ILE A 142 -19.09 -7.78 5.17
C ILE A 142 -20.54 -7.58 5.59
N VAL A 143 -21.40 -8.52 5.20
CA VAL A 143 -22.86 -8.42 5.43
C VAL A 143 -23.32 -9.56 6.33
N VAL A 144 -23.97 -9.22 7.44
CA VAL A 144 -24.57 -10.15 8.40
C VAL A 144 -26.03 -9.76 8.60
N ASN A 145 -26.95 -10.72 8.60
CA ASN A 145 -28.39 -10.46 8.80
C ASN A 145 -28.97 -9.36 7.90
N LYS A 146 -28.54 -9.33 6.62
CA LYS A 146 -28.93 -8.34 5.59
C LYS A 146 -28.42 -6.92 5.86
N GLN A 147 -27.40 -6.77 6.68
CA GLN A 147 -26.81 -5.48 6.97
C GLN A 147 -25.30 -5.51 6.86
N MET A 148 -24.74 -4.44 6.31
CA MET A 148 -23.32 -4.24 6.23
C MET A 148 -22.76 -3.82 7.59
N ILE A 149 -21.77 -4.57 8.08
CA ILE A 149 -21.06 -4.29 9.35
C ILE A 149 -19.62 -3.81 9.11
N GLY A 150 -19.18 -3.79 7.85
CA GLY A 150 -17.83 -3.39 7.45
C GLY A 150 -17.50 -3.83 6.03
N ALA A 151 -16.22 -3.71 5.66
CA ALA A 151 -15.68 -4.15 4.39
C ALA A 151 -14.28 -4.76 4.57
N VAL A 152 -13.92 -5.73 3.72
CA VAL A 152 -12.56 -6.28 3.64
C VAL A 152 -11.98 -5.97 2.27
N GLY A 153 -10.69 -5.62 2.22
CA GLY A 153 -9.94 -5.41 1.00
C GLY A 153 -8.61 -6.16 1.05
N VAL A 154 -8.29 -6.88 0.00
CA VAL A 154 -7.03 -7.62 -0.13
C VAL A 154 -6.24 -7.06 -1.32
N GLY A 155 -4.94 -6.87 -1.15
CA GLY A 155 -4.05 -6.34 -2.17
C GLY A 155 -2.70 -7.05 -2.16
N GLY A 156 -2.15 -7.33 -3.33
CA GLY A 156 -0.71 -7.58 -3.47
C GLY A 156 -0.30 -8.71 -4.40
N SER A 157 -1.24 -9.45 -4.96
CA SER A 157 -0.92 -10.52 -5.91
C SER A 157 -1.69 -10.39 -7.23
N ALA A 158 -1.03 -10.76 -8.33
CA ALA A 158 -1.71 -10.94 -9.59
C ALA A 158 -2.70 -12.13 -9.53
N PRO A 159 -3.86 -12.04 -10.20
CA PRO A 159 -4.84 -13.12 -10.21
C PRO A 159 -4.38 -14.32 -11.06
N ARG A 160 -4.66 -15.53 -10.58
CA ARG A 160 -4.56 -16.84 -11.25
C ARG A 160 -5.90 -17.57 -11.15
N VAL A 161 -6.95 -17.00 -11.71
CA VAL A 161 -8.33 -17.52 -11.61
C VAL A 161 -8.44 -18.91 -12.28
N PRO A 162 -9.18 -19.87 -11.69
CA PRO A 162 -9.98 -19.76 -10.47
C PRO A 162 -9.23 -20.12 -9.18
N VAL A 163 -7.91 -20.34 -9.26
CA VAL A 163 -7.10 -20.81 -8.12
C VAL A 163 -6.87 -19.69 -7.10
N TRP A 164 -6.44 -18.53 -7.57
CA TRP A 164 -6.08 -17.42 -6.69
C TRP A 164 -6.49 -16.06 -7.25
N SER A 165 -6.95 -15.19 -6.37
CA SER A 165 -6.99 -13.74 -6.55
C SER A 165 -7.18 -13.11 -5.18
N ASP A 166 -6.87 -11.82 -5.06
CA ASP A 166 -7.16 -11.05 -3.84
C ASP A 166 -8.65 -11.21 -3.41
N GLU A 167 -9.56 -11.28 -4.39
CA GLU A 167 -10.99 -11.44 -4.15
C GLU A 167 -11.38 -12.85 -3.72
N ILE A 168 -10.74 -13.88 -4.28
CA ILE A 168 -10.93 -15.29 -3.86
C ILE A 168 -10.46 -15.46 -2.40
N CYS A 169 -9.34 -14.84 -2.03
CA CYS A 169 -8.87 -14.81 -0.65
C CYS A 169 -9.94 -14.23 0.28
N ALA A 170 -10.40 -13.00 -0.02
CA ALA A 170 -11.40 -12.30 0.78
C ALA A 170 -12.70 -13.11 0.90
N HIS A 171 -13.16 -13.72 -0.20
CA HIS A 171 -14.37 -14.54 -0.23
C HIS A 171 -14.25 -15.80 0.61
N LYS A 172 -13.11 -16.50 0.52
CA LYS A 172 -12.83 -17.68 1.34
C LYS A 172 -12.81 -17.32 2.83
N ALA A 173 -12.17 -16.21 3.19
CA ALA A 173 -12.17 -15.69 4.56
C ALA A 173 -13.59 -15.41 5.06
N LEU A 174 -14.40 -14.68 4.29
CA LEU A 174 -15.79 -14.41 4.66
C LEU A 174 -16.61 -15.69 4.79
N THR A 175 -16.48 -16.62 3.85
CA THR A 175 -17.24 -17.88 3.86
C THR A 175 -16.90 -18.74 5.08
N GLN A 176 -15.63 -18.78 5.50
CA GLN A 176 -15.21 -19.55 6.66
C GLN A 176 -15.55 -18.89 8.00
N VAL A 177 -15.42 -17.56 8.10
CA VAL A 177 -15.56 -16.83 9.38
C VAL A 177 -16.99 -16.36 9.62
N ILE A 178 -17.67 -15.87 8.57
CA ILE A 178 -19.05 -15.35 8.64
C ILE A 178 -20.05 -16.47 8.33
N GLY A 179 -19.77 -17.30 7.33
CA GLY A 179 -20.56 -18.49 7.01
C GLY A 179 -20.95 -18.60 5.54
N SER A 180 -21.66 -19.68 5.20
CA SER A 180 -22.02 -20.04 3.81
C SER A 180 -23.07 -19.15 3.14
N SER A 181 -23.60 -18.15 3.86
CA SER A 181 -24.54 -17.16 3.28
C SER A 181 -23.84 -16.07 2.48
N VAL A 182 -22.50 -16.05 2.43
CA VAL A 182 -21.74 -15.11 1.61
C VAL A 182 -22.05 -15.38 0.12
N PRO A 183 -22.50 -14.37 -0.64
CA PRO A 183 -22.84 -14.53 -2.06
C PRO A 183 -21.65 -15.05 -2.89
N PRO A 184 -21.90 -15.70 -4.05
CA PRO A 184 -20.83 -16.05 -4.97
C PRO A 184 -20.13 -14.81 -5.52
N LEU A 185 -18.89 -14.99 -5.97
CA LEU A 185 -18.10 -13.93 -6.60
C LEU A 185 -18.68 -13.48 -7.94
N GLU A 186 -18.44 -12.20 -8.25
CA GLU A 186 -18.73 -11.62 -9.56
C GLU A 186 -17.90 -12.30 -10.65
N LYS A 187 -18.48 -12.43 -11.84
CA LYS A 187 -17.82 -13.08 -12.97
C LYS A 187 -16.65 -12.24 -13.48
N ASP A 188 -15.52 -12.90 -13.75
CA ASP A 188 -14.40 -12.28 -14.45
C ASP A 188 -14.75 -12.02 -15.93
N LEU A 189 -14.52 -10.77 -16.36
CA LEU A 189 -14.55 -10.41 -17.77
C LEU A 189 -13.16 -10.61 -18.40
N PRO A 190 -13.09 -10.98 -19.69
CA PRO A 190 -11.81 -11.08 -20.38
C PRO A 190 -11.08 -9.74 -20.34
N GLY A 191 -9.78 -9.78 -20.05
CA GLY A 191 -8.93 -8.60 -20.07
C GLY A 191 -8.94 -7.94 -21.45
N ARG A 192 -8.73 -6.62 -21.48
CA ARG A 192 -8.63 -5.90 -22.75
C ARG A 192 -7.43 -6.34 -23.56
N ARG A 193 -7.60 -6.34 -24.88
CA ARG A 193 -6.47 -6.47 -25.80
C ARG A 193 -5.65 -5.18 -25.74
N ASN A 194 -4.44 -5.27 -25.19
CA ASN A 194 -3.48 -4.18 -25.24
C ASN A 194 -2.70 -4.24 -26.57
N PRO A 195 -2.85 -3.23 -27.46
CA PRO A 195 -2.17 -3.22 -28.75
C PRO A 195 -0.65 -2.99 -28.64
N ASN A 196 -0.17 -2.50 -27.50
CA ASN A 196 1.23 -2.14 -27.27
C ASN A 196 2.00 -3.12 -26.38
N ALA A 197 1.39 -4.27 -26.06
CA ALA A 197 1.96 -5.24 -25.15
C ALA A 197 3.36 -5.70 -25.61
N GLY A 198 4.39 -5.37 -24.83
CA GLY A 198 5.78 -5.77 -25.10
C GLY A 198 6.50 -4.96 -26.17
N ASN A 199 5.93 -3.84 -26.64
CA ASN A 199 6.55 -3.00 -27.69
C ASN A 199 7.91 -2.41 -27.29
N ALA A 200 8.12 -2.14 -26.00
CA ALA A 200 9.34 -1.58 -25.46
C ALA A 200 9.91 -2.48 -24.35
N PRO A 201 11.24 -2.72 -24.35
CA PRO A 201 11.84 -3.65 -23.42
C PRO A 201 12.00 -3.02 -22.03
N VAL A 202 11.50 -3.70 -20.99
CA VAL A 202 11.43 -3.16 -19.61
C VAL A 202 12.78 -3.33 -18.90
N PRO A 203 13.34 -2.28 -18.26
CA PRO A 203 14.53 -2.40 -17.43
C PRO A 203 14.35 -3.39 -16.28
N ARG A 204 15.42 -4.05 -15.86
CA ARG A 204 15.41 -4.93 -14.68
C ARG A 204 16.08 -4.23 -13.50
N PHE A 205 15.50 -4.38 -12.32
CA PHE A 205 16.05 -3.89 -11.06
C PHE A 205 15.68 -4.88 -9.95
N ALA A 206 16.68 -5.61 -9.45
CA ALA A 206 16.52 -6.52 -8.33
C ALA A 206 17.86 -6.64 -7.62
N SER A 207 17.84 -6.62 -6.28
CA SER A 207 19.01 -6.99 -5.49
C SER A 207 18.94 -8.46 -5.15
N THR A 208 20.04 -9.18 -5.31
CA THR A 208 20.18 -10.59 -4.91
C THR A 208 20.92 -10.74 -3.58
N ALA A 209 21.44 -9.64 -3.04
CA ALA A 209 22.14 -9.63 -1.76
C ALA A 209 21.12 -9.67 -0.61
N THR A 210 21.39 -10.51 0.40
CA THR A 210 20.65 -10.51 1.66
C THR A 210 21.07 -9.29 2.48
N PRO A 211 20.12 -8.50 3.04
CA PRO A 211 20.45 -7.39 3.92
C PRO A 211 21.37 -7.83 5.07
N LYS A 212 22.37 -7.02 5.41
CA LYS A 212 23.27 -7.26 6.54
C LYS A 212 22.97 -6.26 7.66
N SER A 213 22.90 -6.76 8.89
CA SER A 213 22.79 -5.90 10.09
C SER A 213 24.07 -5.09 10.27
N SER A 214 23.91 -3.81 10.61
CA SER A 214 24.98 -2.89 11.00
C SER A 214 25.11 -2.77 12.53
N LEU A 215 24.25 -3.45 13.30
CA LEU A 215 24.27 -3.40 14.76
C LEU A 215 25.42 -4.25 15.33
N PRO A 216 26.02 -3.86 16.48
CA PRO A 216 27.00 -4.69 17.17
C PRO A 216 26.42 -6.07 17.50
N ALA A 217 27.25 -7.12 17.45
CA ALA A 217 26.80 -8.51 17.56
C ALA A 217 26.03 -8.80 18.87
N GLU A 218 26.31 -8.04 19.93
CA GLU A 218 25.61 -8.13 21.21
C GLU A 218 24.17 -7.56 21.20
N TRP A 219 23.84 -6.70 20.22
CA TRP A 219 22.49 -6.17 19.97
C TRP A 219 21.77 -6.86 18.82
N VAL A 220 22.50 -7.67 18.04
CA VAL A 220 21.90 -8.55 17.03
C VAL A 220 21.20 -9.70 17.74
N VAL A 221 19.87 -9.73 17.69
CA VAL A 221 19.11 -10.90 18.13
C VAL A 221 19.60 -12.11 17.34
N GLY A 222 20.26 -13.05 18.01
CA GLY A 222 20.83 -14.25 17.37
C GLY A 222 19.85 -15.42 17.27
N GLY A 223 20.27 -16.49 16.58
CA GLY A 223 19.52 -17.74 16.50
C GLY A 223 18.18 -17.60 15.76
N LYS A 224 17.14 -18.33 16.20
CA LYS A 224 15.80 -18.30 15.57
C LYS A 224 15.12 -16.93 15.65
N GLY A 225 15.45 -16.11 16.64
CA GLY A 225 14.91 -14.75 16.78
C GLY A 225 15.50 -13.75 15.79
N ALA A 226 16.69 -14.03 15.22
CA ALA A 226 17.32 -13.22 14.18
C ALA A 226 16.49 -13.19 12.89
N ALA A 227 15.85 -14.31 12.56
CA ALA A 227 15.07 -14.46 11.33
C ALA A 227 13.75 -13.67 11.35
N SER A 228 13.38 -13.09 12.50
CA SER A 228 12.13 -12.34 12.70
C SER A 228 12.33 -10.84 12.91
N VAL A 229 13.55 -10.31 12.76
CA VAL A 229 13.86 -8.88 12.95
C VAL A 229 14.45 -8.31 11.66
N PHE A 230 13.90 -7.19 11.19
CA PHE A 230 14.42 -6.45 10.03
C PHE A 230 15.10 -5.17 10.50
N ASP A 231 16.38 -5.00 10.17
CA ASP A 231 17.08 -3.72 10.36
C ASP A 231 16.81 -2.79 9.18
N ALA A 232 16.63 -1.50 9.47
CA ALA A 232 16.48 -0.43 8.49
C ALA A 232 17.66 0.54 8.62
N ASN A 233 18.45 0.67 7.56
CA ASN A 233 19.56 1.63 7.48
C ASN A 233 19.13 2.82 6.63
N GLN A 234 19.63 4.01 6.96
CA GLN A 234 19.35 5.23 6.23
C GLN A 234 20.60 5.76 5.55
N ILE A 235 20.44 6.43 4.40
CA ILE A 235 21.55 7.14 3.76
C ILE A 235 22.05 8.28 4.64
N SER A 236 23.36 8.34 4.88
CA SER A 236 23.97 9.45 5.62
C SER A 236 24.04 10.72 4.78
N LEU A 237 23.99 11.89 5.43
CA LEU A 237 24.18 13.18 4.75
C LEU A 237 25.51 13.26 3.99
N ALA A 238 26.58 12.66 4.54
CA ALA A 238 27.89 12.65 3.90
C ALA A 238 27.87 11.87 2.57
N ALA A 239 27.24 10.69 2.55
CA ALA A 239 27.06 9.91 1.33
C ALA A 239 26.14 10.64 0.34
N ALA A 240 25.02 11.21 0.81
CA ALA A 240 24.10 11.97 -0.02
C ALA A 240 24.77 13.16 -0.72
N LYS A 241 25.59 13.93 0.01
CA LYS A 241 26.38 15.04 -0.57
C LYS A 241 27.42 14.55 -1.59
N LYS A 242 28.02 13.38 -1.39
CA LYS A 242 28.96 12.79 -2.36
C LYS A 242 28.23 12.40 -3.66
N VAL A 243 27.07 11.73 -3.57
CA VAL A 243 26.22 11.42 -4.73
C VAL A 243 25.85 12.69 -5.49
N ALA A 244 25.35 13.70 -4.77
CA ALA A 244 24.93 14.97 -5.34
C ALA A 244 26.07 15.69 -6.05
N LYS A 245 27.25 15.77 -5.41
CA LYS A 245 28.45 16.36 -6.01
C LYS A 245 28.82 15.68 -7.33
N VAL A 246 28.85 14.34 -7.38
CA VAL A 246 29.21 13.61 -8.60
C VAL A 246 28.18 13.86 -9.71
N CYS A 247 26.89 13.80 -9.38
CA CYS A 247 25.82 14.07 -10.35
C CYS A 247 25.90 15.52 -10.86
N ARG A 248 26.15 16.51 -9.99
CA ARG A 248 26.36 17.92 -10.39
C ARG A 248 27.54 18.07 -11.34
N ASP A 249 28.69 17.50 -10.98
CA ASP A 249 29.92 17.62 -11.78
C ASP A 249 29.75 16.90 -13.14
N TRP A 250 29.06 15.75 -13.15
CA TRP A 250 28.72 15.03 -14.38
C TRP A 250 27.77 15.85 -15.27
N ALA A 251 26.69 16.42 -14.71
CA ALA A 251 25.77 17.26 -15.46
C ALA A 251 26.49 18.46 -16.08
N ALA A 252 27.33 19.14 -15.30
CA ALA A 252 28.15 20.26 -15.79
C ALA A 252 29.11 19.84 -16.90
N SER A 253 29.76 18.67 -16.78
CA SER A 253 30.67 18.13 -17.81
C SER A 253 29.97 17.86 -19.15
N LYS A 254 28.65 17.72 -19.12
CA LYS A 254 27.79 17.52 -20.28
C LYS A 254 27.08 18.80 -20.75
N GLY A 255 27.46 19.96 -20.20
CA GLY A 255 26.81 21.24 -20.52
C GLY A 255 25.37 21.35 -20.01
N GLY A 256 24.96 20.48 -19.09
CA GLY A 256 23.64 20.47 -18.50
C GLY A 256 23.60 21.05 -17.09
N THR A 257 22.39 21.26 -16.58
CA THR A 257 22.12 21.62 -15.18
C THR A 257 21.04 20.69 -14.63
N MET A 258 20.97 20.53 -13.31
CA MET A 258 20.01 19.61 -12.69
C MET A 258 19.49 20.11 -11.35
N SER A 259 18.32 19.58 -10.97
CA SER A 259 17.80 19.56 -9.61
C SER A 259 17.80 18.12 -9.12
N LEU A 260 18.14 17.88 -7.86
CA LEU A 260 18.23 16.56 -7.26
C LEU A 260 17.63 16.56 -5.87
N TYR A 261 16.90 15.50 -5.54
CA TYR A 261 16.50 15.14 -4.18
C TYR A 261 17.06 13.78 -3.80
N ILE A 262 17.51 13.66 -2.56
CA ILE A 262 17.82 12.40 -1.89
C ILE A 262 16.97 12.35 -0.62
N ILE A 263 16.17 11.30 -0.50
CA ILE A 263 15.33 11.00 0.66
C ILE A 263 15.79 9.69 1.30
N ASP A 264 15.55 9.54 2.60
CA ASP A 264 15.82 8.30 3.32
C ASP A 264 14.76 7.21 3.01
N ASP A 265 14.87 6.07 3.69
CA ASP A 265 13.98 4.92 3.56
C ASP A 265 12.57 5.16 4.14
N ALA A 266 12.42 6.10 5.07
CA ALA A 266 11.13 6.58 5.57
C ALA A 266 10.48 7.60 4.61
N GLY A 267 11.25 8.13 3.66
CA GLY A 267 10.82 9.14 2.70
C GLY A 267 11.03 10.57 3.18
N GLU A 268 11.79 10.75 4.24
CA GLU A 268 12.17 12.04 4.79
C GLU A 268 13.36 12.64 4.04
N PHE A 269 13.45 13.96 4.10
CA PHE A 269 14.43 14.72 3.35
C PHE A 269 15.85 14.59 3.92
N VAL A 270 16.83 14.21 3.08
CA VAL A 270 18.25 14.16 3.48
C VAL A 270 19.06 15.26 2.80
N HIS A 271 18.96 15.41 1.48
CA HIS A 271 19.73 16.41 0.73
C HIS A 271 19.05 16.83 -0.57
N MET A 272 19.15 18.11 -0.92
CA MET A 272 18.64 18.69 -2.18
C MET A 272 19.69 19.63 -2.75
N GLU A 273 19.85 19.56 -4.07
CA GLU A 273 20.58 20.58 -4.81
C GLU A 273 19.75 21.05 -5.99
N ARG A 274 19.86 22.34 -6.28
CA ARG A 274 19.34 22.97 -7.48
C ARG A 274 20.47 23.78 -8.10
N MET A 275 20.93 23.38 -9.27
CA MET A 275 21.89 24.15 -10.05
C MET A 275 21.24 25.42 -10.62
N ASP A 276 22.07 26.39 -10.99
CA ASP A 276 21.61 27.62 -11.63
C ASP A 276 20.87 27.34 -12.94
N GLY A 277 19.91 28.21 -13.29
CA GLY A 277 19.08 28.06 -14.49
C GLY A 277 17.95 27.04 -14.37
N GLN A 278 17.84 26.30 -13.27
CA GLN A 278 16.74 25.34 -13.07
C GLN A 278 15.41 26.04 -12.74
N ILE A 279 14.35 25.60 -13.43
CA ILE A 279 12.98 26.08 -13.25
C ILE A 279 12.23 25.27 -12.19
N PHE A 280 11.13 25.85 -11.68
CA PHE A 280 10.26 25.26 -10.66
C PHE A 280 9.88 23.79 -10.93
N ASN A 281 9.53 23.47 -12.18
CA ASN A 281 9.09 22.13 -12.54
C ASN A 281 10.19 21.07 -12.37
N ASN A 282 11.45 21.41 -12.62
CA ASN A 282 12.56 20.46 -12.52
C ASN A 282 12.84 20.09 -11.06
N ILE A 283 12.70 21.05 -10.15
CA ILE A 283 12.81 20.85 -8.70
C ILE A 283 11.71 19.90 -8.22
N ARG A 284 10.46 20.18 -8.59
CA ARG A 284 9.30 19.36 -8.20
C ARG A 284 9.38 17.94 -8.74
N THR A 285 9.73 17.80 -10.02
CA THR A 285 9.80 16.47 -10.65
C THR A 285 10.94 15.63 -10.09
N ALA A 286 12.06 16.22 -9.67
CA ALA A 286 13.12 15.51 -8.96
C ALA A 286 12.59 14.86 -7.66
N LEU A 287 11.88 15.61 -6.82
CA LEU A 287 11.26 15.05 -5.60
C LEU A 287 10.24 13.95 -5.91
N LEU A 288 9.35 14.19 -6.87
CA LEU A 288 8.32 13.21 -7.22
C LEU A 288 8.92 11.90 -7.76
N LYS A 289 10.04 11.98 -8.50
CA LYS A 289 10.79 10.80 -8.96
C LYS A 289 11.41 10.03 -7.80
N ALA A 290 12.02 10.71 -6.82
CA ALA A 290 12.56 10.08 -5.62
C ALA A 290 11.47 9.35 -4.83
N GLN A 291 10.35 10.05 -4.57
CA GLN A 291 9.19 9.48 -3.86
C GLN A 291 8.57 8.32 -4.62
N THR A 292 8.48 8.41 -5.95
CA THR A 292 7.99 7.31 -6.78
C THR A 292 8.91 6.10 -6.63
N ALA A 293 10.23 6.29 -6.80
CA ALA A 293 11.19 5.20 -6.67
C ALA A 293 11.16 4.53 -5.30
N LEU A 294 11.00 5.31 -4.22
CA LEU A 294 10.84 4.80 -2.86
C LEU A 294 9.55 3.96 -2.72
N LYS A 295 8.40 4.51 -3.10
CA LYS A 295 7.08 3.84 -2.97
C LYS A 295 7.00 2.55 -3.77
N THR A 296 7.63 2.51 -4.92
CA THR A 296 7.56 1.40 -5.88
C THR A 296 8.69 0.40 -5.67
N ARG A 297 9.72 0.78 -4.91
CA ARG A 297 10.99 0.09 -4.78
C ARG A 297 11.63 -0.24 -6.13
N GLN A 298 11.37 0.60 -7.14
CA GLN A 298 11.79 0.41 -8.53
C GLN A 298 12.19 1.73 -9.18
N PRO A 299 13.19 1.73 -10.07
CA PRO A 299 13.51 2.90 -10.88
C PRO A 299 12.30 3.40 -11.66
N THR A 300 12.16 4.72 -11.78
CA THR A 300 11.01 5.31 -12.48
C THR A 300 11.00 4.96 -13.97
N SER A 301 12.16 4.64 -14.56
CA SER A 301 12.27 4.15 -15.95
C SER A 301 11.48 2.88 -16.23
N ILE A 302 11.33 1.99 -15.25
CA ILE A 302 10.47 0.80 -15.39
C ILE A 302 9.05 1.23 -15.67
N ARG A 303 8.55 2.22 -14.94
CA ARG A 303 7.20 2.77 -15.14
C ARG A 303 7.05 3.54 -16.44
N THR A 304 8.09 4.28 -16.85
CA THR A 304 8.12 4.92 -18.18
C THR A 304 7.83 3.88 -19.27
N VAL A 305 8.52 2.74 -19.23
CA VAL A 305 8.35 1.69 -20.24
C VAL A 305 7.03 0.94 -20.08
N GLN A 306 6.58 0.66 -18.85
CA GLN A 306 5.27 0.07 -18.60
C GLN A 306 4.14 0.88 -19.23
N LEU A 307 4.16 2.21 -19.09
CA LEU A 307 3.15 3.07 -19.70
C LEU A 307 3.23 3.16 -21.23
N LYS A 308 4.42 2.98 -21.82
CA LYS A 308 4.55 2.84 -23.28
C LYS A 308 3.92 1.54 -23.76
N ASN A 309 4.12 0.46 -22.99
CA ASN A 309 3.56 -0.85 -23.29
C ASN A 309 2.07 -0.94 -22.97
N ASP A 310 1.57 -0.13 -22.03
CA ASP A 310 0.16 -0.12 -21.60
C ASP A 310 -0.29 1.32 -21.21
N PRO A 311 -0.70 2.14 -22.19
CA PRO A 311 -1.16 3.50 -21.93
C PRO A 311 -2.42 3.59 -21.07
N ASP A 312 -3.25 2.53 -21.06
CA ASP A 312 -4.47 2.47 -20.24
C ASP A 312 -4.13 2.44 -18.73
N GLY A 313 -2.87 2.16 -18.37
CA GLY A 313 -2.38 2.24 -17.00
C GLY A 313 -2.19 3.66 -16.46
N ILE A 314 -2.25 4.72 -17.30
CA ILE A 314 -1.99 6.11 -16.90
C ILE A 314 -2.85 6.57 -15.70
N PRO A 315 -4.20 6.40 -15.71
CA PRO A 315 -5.06 6.73 -14.58
C PRO A 315 -4.55 6.18 -13.24
N ARG A 316 -4.15 4.90 -13.22
CA ARG A 316 -3.63 4.24 -12.02
C ARG A 316 -2.30 4.80 -11.57
N GLN A 317 -1.35 4.89 -12.49
CA GLN A 317 0.01 5.31 -12.14
C GLN A 317 0.03 6.76 -11.64
N VAL A 318 -0.62 7.68 -12.37
CA VAL A 318 -0.46 9.12 -12.15
C VAL A 318 -1.50 9.65 -11.17
N THR A 319 -2.74 9.21 -11.24
CA THR A 319 -3.83 9.81 -10.44
C THR A 319 -4.04 9.06 -9.13
N TYR A 320 -4.25 7.74 -9.15
CA TYR A 320 -4.47 6.98 -7.91
C TYR A 320 -3.20 6.95 -7.03
N PHE A 321 -2.04 6.65 -7.61
CA PHE A 321 -0.82 6.46 -6.83
C PHE A 321 0.07 7.70 -6.74
N ASN A 322 -0.26 8.76 -7.49
CA ASN A 322 0.53 9.99 -7.57
C ASN A 322 2.01 9.72 -7.91
N PHE A 323 2.25 8.84 -8.90
CA PHE A 323 3.58 8.56 -9.39
C PHE A 323 4.00 9.51 -10.50
N PHE A 324 5.28 9.86 -10.48
CA PHE A 324 5.95 10.52 -11.59
C PHE A 324 6.79 9.50 -12.34
N THR A 325 6.33 9.14 -13.53
CA THR A 325 6.79 7.94 -14.23
C THR A 325 7.98 8.18 -15.14
N ASN A 326 8.43 9.43 -15.34
CA ASN A 326 9.60 9.72 -16.17
C ASN A 326 10.90 9.25 -15.48
N SER A 327 11.85 8.76 -16.27
CA SER A 327 13.16 8.30 -15.79
C SER A 327 13.92 9.36 -15.01
N GLY A 328 14.66 8.94 -13.98
CA GLY A 328 15.46 9.82 -13.11
C GLY A 328 15.28 9.58 -11.62
N GLY A 329 14.35 8.72 -11.21
CA GLY A 329 14.23 8.24 -9.84
C GLY A 329 14.81 6.84 -9.71
N ILE A 330 15.68 6.60 -8.73
CA ILE A 330 16.29 5.29 -8.47
C ILE A 330 16.26 5.01 -6.96
N PRO A 331 15.83 3.81 -6.52
CA PRO A 331 15.99 3.40 -5.13
C PRO A 331 17.48 3.21 -4.81
N ILE A 332 17.93 3.71 -3.67
CA ILE A 332 19.31 3.54 -3.21
C ILE A 332 19.37 2.24 -2.43
N VAL A 333 19.81 1.17 -3.08
CA VAL A 333 19.95 -0.16 -2.48
C VAL A 333 21.42 -0.53 -2.40
N VAL A 334 21.95 -0.65 -1.19
CA VAL A 334 23.35 -0.99 -0.91
C VAL A 334 23.40 -2.31 -0.17
N ASP A 335 24.19 -3.27 -0.67
CA ASP A 335 24.33 -4.62 -0.09
C ASP A 335 22.98 -5.31 0.21
N GLY A 336 21.99 -5.14 -0.68
CA GLY A 336 20.67 -5.76 -0.53
C GLY A 336 19.65 -4.93 0.26
N GLN A 337 20.08 -3.87 0.93
CA GLN A 337 19.22 -3.05 1.77
C GLN A 337 18.91 -1.72 1.12
N MET A 338 17.61 -1.38 1.05
CA MET A 338 17.18 -0.05 0.61
C MET A 338 17.41 0.96 1.74
N ILE A 339 18.24 1.97 1.46
CA ILE A 339 18.60 3.02 2.43
C ILE A 339 18.05 4.41 2.07
N GLY A 340 17.23 4.47 1.01
CA GLY A 340 16.58 5.69 0.54
C GLY A 340 16.29 5.67 -0.95
N ALA A 341 16.05 6.86 -1.52
CA ALA A 341 15.84 7.04 -2.95
C ALA A 341 16.45 8.37 -3.44
N ILE A 342 16.94 8.37 -4.67
CA ILE A 342 17.39 9.56 -5.39
C ILE A 342 16.39 9.89 -6.49
N GLY A 343 16.18 11.18 -6.75
CA GLY A 343 15.44 11.68 -7.89
C GLY A 343 16.13 12.88 -8.51
N VAL A 344 16.34 12.84 -9.82
CA VAL A 344 16.99 13.91 -10.60
C VAL A 344 15.98 14.46 -11.61
N GLY A 345 15.98 15.78 -11.79
CA GLY A 345 15.11 16.51 -12.69
C GLY A 345 15.87 17.61 -13.42
N GLY A 346 15.46 17.89 -14.66
CA GLY A 346 15.95 19.04 -15.42
C GLY A 346 16.79 18.72 -16.65
N GLY A 347 16.89 17.44 -17.03
CA GLY A 347 17.57 17.03 -18.26
C GLY A 347 19.07 17.20 -18.13
N ALA A 348 19.68 16.56 -17.12
CA ALA A 348 21.10 16.62 -16.81
C ALA A 348 22.00 16.20 -18.01
N GLY A 349 22.23 17.08 -18.99
CA GLY A 349 23.20 16.97 -20.10
C GLY A 349 23.24 15.65 -20.90
N GLY A 350 22.21 14.81 -20.83
CA GLY A 350 22.27 13.43 -21.30
C GLY A 350 21.29 12.48 -20.64
N GLY A 351 20.67 12.90 -19.53
CA GLY A 351 19.49 12.23 -18.94
C GLY A 351 19.55 12.19 -17.42
N ASP A 352 18.42 12.45 -16.77
CA ASP A 352 18.30 12.52 -15.30
C ASP A 352 18.74 11.21 -14.62
N GLU A 353 18.37 10.07 -15.20
CA GLU A 353 18.70 8.76 -14.63
C GLU A 353 20.18 8.42 -14.74
N ALA A 354 20.86 8.84 -15.81
CA ALA A 354 22.30 8.65 -15.95
C ALA A 354 23.08 9.42 -14.87
N CYS A 355 22.66 10.65 -14.56
CA CYS A 355 23.23 11.44 -13.46
C CYS A 355 23.12 10.72 -12.11
N ALA A 356 21.94 10.15 -11.83
CA ALA A 356 21.72 9.36 -10.62
C ALA A 356 22.60 8.10 -10.58
N ILE A 357 22.70 7.36 -11.69
CA ILE A 357 23.54 6.16 -11.82
C ILE A 357 25.01 6.49 -11.55
N GLU A 358 25.56 7.53 -12.19
CA GLU A 358 26.96 7.92 -12.00
C GLU A 358 27.23 8.35 -10.56
N GLY A 359 26.31 9.13 -9.96
CA GLY A 359 26.41 9.54 -8.57
C GLY A 359 26.42 8.38 -7.58
N LEU A 360 25.53 7.40 -7.79
CA LEU A 360 25.44 6.20 -6.96
C LEU A 360 26.67 5.30 -7.14
N LYS A 361 27.06 5.03 -8.38
CA LYS A 361 28.22 4.18 -8.72
C LYS A 361 29.52 4.73 -8.14
N ALA A 362 29.78 6.03 -8.28
CA ALA A 362 30.99 6.64 -7.72
C ALA A 362 30.99 6.70 -6.18
N THR A 363 29.81 6.68 -5.57
CA THR A 363 29.68 6.74 -4.10
C THR A 363 29.85 5.38 -3.46
N PHE A 364 29.20 4.35 -4.02
CA PHE A 364 29.05 3.02 -3.40
C PHE A 364 29.75 1.89 -4.17
N GLY A 365 30.30 2.14 -5.37
CA GLY A 365 31.02 1.14 -6.15
C GLY A 365 30.13 -0.02 -6.56
N ASP A 366 30.64 -1.26 -6.42
CA ASP A 366 29.92 -2.48 -6.78
C ASP A 366 28.88 -2.91 -5.72
N HIS A 367 28.78 -2.18 -4.61
CA HIS A 367 27.81 -2.46 -3.54
C HIS A 367 26.40 -1.94 -3.82
N VAL A 368 26.25 -1.01 -4.77
CA VAL A 368 24.93 -0.44 -5.11
C VAL A 368 24.24 -1.23 -6.23
N THR A 369 22.96 -1.50 -6.06
CA THR A 369 22.12 -2.08 -7.11
C THR A 369 21.71 -0.98 -8.10
N LEU A 370 21.96 -1.21 -9.39
CA LEU A 370 21.65 -0.27 -10.47
C LEU A 370 20.71 -0.92 -11.51
N PRO A 371 19.88 -0.13 -12.21
CA PRO A 371 19.03 -0.65 -13.28
C PRO A 371 19.85 -1.24 -14.42
N VAL A 372 19.40 -2.39 -14.93
CA VAL A 372 19.96 -3.04 -16.12
C VAL A 372 19.00 -2.83 -17.29
N TYR A 373 19.46 -2.12 -18.31
CA TYR A 373 18.67 -1.84 -19.49
C TYR A 373 18.87 -2.93 -20.55
N PRO A 374 17.80 -3.52 -21.08
CA PRO A 374 17.89 -4.44 -22.21
C PRO A 374 18.44 -3.71 -23.44
N ALA A 375 19.21 -4.44 -24.26
CA ALA A 375 19.72 -3.92 -25.52
C ALA A 375 18.55 -3.43 -26.39
N ALA A 376 18.71 -2.26 -27.03
CA ALA A 376 17.73 -1.78 -27.99
C ALA A 376 17.58 -2.81 -29.12
N ALA A 377 16.34 -3.17 -29.47
CA ALA A 377 16.11 -3.94 -30.68
C ALA A 377 16.68 -3.17 -31.88
N PRO A 378 17.38 -3.81 -32.81
CA PRO A 378 17.86 -3.13 -34.01
C PRO A 378 16.66 -2.50 -34.72
N ALA A 379 16.77 -1.24 -35.11
CA ALA A 379 15.71 -0.54 -35.82
C ALA A 379 15.32 -1.36 -37.06
N ALA A 380 14.03 -1.70 -37.17
CA ALA A 380 13.50 -2.27 -38.40
C ALA A 380 13.76 -1.26 -39.51
N ARG A 381 14.55 -1.67 -40.51
CA ARG A 381 14.92 -0.85 -41.68
C ARG A 381 13.73 -0.65 -42.60
#